data_AF-X1BFT8-F1
#
_entry.id   AF-X1BFT8-F1
#
_cell.length_a   1.000
_cell.length_b   1.000
_cell.length_c   1.000
_cell.angle_alpha   90.00
_cell.angle_beta   90.00
_cell.angle_gamma   90.00
#
_symmetry.space_group_name_H-M   'P 1'
#
loop_
_entity.id
_entity.type
_entity.pdbx_description
1 polymer ?
#
loop_
_entity_poly.entity_id
_entity_poly.type
_entity_poly.pdbx_seq_one_letter_code
_entity_poly.pdbx_strand_id
1 'polypeptide(L)' 'MKLITIHLPEKYIDKLEELVTRDLYPNRSEAIRMAVRDLLKEELGRLT' A
#
# COMPACT_ATOMS: atom_id res chain seq x y z
N MET A 1 -7.34 11.18 7.22
CA MET A 1 -7.06 10.42 5.98
C MET A 1 -8.08 10.84 4.93
N LYS A 2 -7.70 10.95 3.66
CA LYS A 2 -8.60 11.31 2.56
C LYS A 2 -8.90 10.04 1.74
N LEU A 3 -10.15 9.83 1.34
CA LEU A 3 -10.52 8.70 0.48
C LEU A 3 -9.99 8.94 -0.95
N ILE A 4 -9.27 7.96 -1.49
CA ILE A 4 -8.77 7.97 -2.86
C ILE A 4 -9.18 6.64 -3.48
N THR A 5 -9.80 6.69 -4.66
CA THR A 5 -10.15 5.51 -5.45
C THR A 5 -9.11 5.32 -6.55
N ILE A 6 -8.54 4.13 -6.63
CA ILE A 6 -7.57 3.73 -7.67
C ILE A 6 -8.04 2.44 -8.33
N HIS A 7 -7.67 2.24 -9.59
CA HIS A 7 -7.87 0.98 -10.29
C HIS A 7 -6.55 0.22 -10.33
N LEU A 8 -6.55 -1.01 -9.84
CA LEU A 8 -5.39 -1.90 -9.85
C LEU A 8 -5.73 -3.18 -10.62
N PRO A 9 -4.77 -3.78 -11.35
CA PRO A 9 -4.92 -5.13 -11.88
C PRO A 9 -5.29 -6.13 -10.79
N GLU A 10 -6.18 -7.08 -11.11
CA GLU A 10 -6.69 -8.09 -10.18
C GLU A 10 -5.56 -8.86 -9.48
N LYS A 11 -4.52 -9.25 -10.21
CA LYS A 11 -3.34 -9.94 -9.67
C LYS A 11 -2.65 -9.19 -8.51
N TYR A 12 -2.68 -7.86 -8.50
CA TYR A 12 -2.10 -7.07 -7.41
C TYR A 12 -3.02 -7.02 -6.19
N ILE A 13 -4.34 -7.03 -6.42
CA ILE A 13 -5.33 -7.12 -5.34
C ILE A 13 -5.18 -8.47 -4.64
N ASP A 14 -5.04 -9.56 -5.39
CA ASP A 14 -4.83 -10.91 -4.84
C ASP A 14 -3.56 -10.97 -3.99
N LYS A 15 -2.47 -10.35 -4.46
CA LYS A 15 -1.22 -10.27 -3.70
C LYS A 15 -1.34 -9.41 -2.44
N LEU A 16 -2.07 -8.31 -2.49
CA LEU A 16 -2.36 -7.50 -1.31
C LEU A 16 -3.21 -8.28 -0.30
N GLU A 17 -4.14 -9.11 -0.76
CA GLU A 17 -4.94 -9.96 0.10
C GLU A 17 -4.09 -11.05 0.75
N GLU A 18 -3.19 -11.69 0.00
CA GLU A 18 -2.23 -12.66 0.53
C GLU A 18 -1.37 -12.07 1.66
N LEU A 19 -0.94 -10.81 1.55
CA LEU A 19 -0.21 -10.12 2.62
C LEU A 19 -1.03 -9.96 3.91
N VAL A 20 -2.34 -9.74 3.77
CA VAL A 20 -3.25 -9.63 4.92
C VAL A 20 -3.55 -11.00 5.51
N THR A 21 -3.79 -12.01 4.67
CA THR A 21 -4.02 -13.40 5.12
C THR A 21 -2.83 -13.98 5.87
N ARG A 22 -1.61 -13.54 5.53
CA ARG A 22 -0.36 -13.91 6.22
C ARG A 22 -0.12 -13.11 7.50
N ASP A 23 -1.06 -12.27 7.93
CA ASP A 23 -0.98 -11.41 9.12
C ASP A 23 0.20 -10.42 9.10
N LEU A 24 0.72 -10.09 7.91
CA LEU A 24 1.80 -9.11 7.75
C LEU A 24 1.27 -7.68 7.81
N TYR A 25 0.02 -7.49 7.38
CA TYR A 25 -0.67 -6.21 7.42
C TYR A 25 -2.12 -6.41 7.88
N PRO A 26 -2.67 -5.48 8.68
CA PRO A 26 -4.02 -5.62 9.22
C PRO A 26 -5.12 -5.51 8.15
N ASN A 27 -4.85 -4.84 7.02
CA ASN A 27 -5.76 -4.73 5.89
C ASN A 27 -5.03 -4.23 4.63
N ARG A 28 -5.69 -4.40 3.47
CA ARG A 28 -5.17 -3.96 2.17
C ARG A 28 -4.85 -2.47 2.14
N SER A 29 -5.70 -1.65 2.77
CA SER A 29 -5.51 -0.19 2.80
C SER A 29 -4.25 0.21 3.57
N GLU A 30 -3.87 -0.50 4.63
CA GLU A 30 -2.64 -0.25 5.39
C GLU A 30 -1.41 -0.69 4.60
N ALA A 31 -1.46 -1.86 3.95
CA ALA A 31 -0.39 -2.30 3.05
C ALA A 31 -0.12 -1.29 1.94
N ILE A 32 -1.18 -0.78 1.28
CA ILE A 32 -1.06 0.25 0.25
C ILE A 32 -0.47 1.54 0.82
N ARG A 33 -0.91 1.99 2.00
CA ARG A 33 -0.36 3.20 2.63
C ARG A 33 1.11 3.07 2.97
N MET A 34 1.54 1.91 3.48
CA MET A 34 2.95 1.66 3.77
C MET A 34 3.77 1.69 2.48
N ALA A 35 3.33 1.02 1.42
CA ALA A 35 3.99 1.05 0.13
C ALA A 35 4.11 2.48 -0.44
N VAL A 36 3.03 3.27 -0.37
CA VAL A 36 3.05 4.68 -0.81
C VAL A 36 4.01 5.52 0.03
N ARG A 37 4.01 5.35 1.36
CA ARG A 37 4.93 6.08 2.25
C ARG A 37 6.39 5.74 1.93
N ASP A 38 6.68 4.47 1.74
CA ASP A 38 8.05 3.99 1.52
C ASP A 38 8.54 4.48 0.15
N LEU A 39 7.70 4.42 -0.89
CA LEU A 39 7.96 5.05 -2.19
C LEU A 39 8.22 6.56 -2.07
N LEU A 40 7.40 7.29 -1.34
CA LEU A 40 7.59 8.74 -1.16
C LEU A 40 8.88 9.05 -0.40
N LYS A 41 9.28 8.22 0.57
CA LYS A 41 10.56 8.39 1.28
C LYS A 41 11.76 8.12 0.38
N GLU A 42 11.66 7.15 -0.53
CA GLU A 42 12.72 6.81 -1.48
C GLU A 42 12.88 7.89 -2.56
N GLU A 43 11.77 8.27 -3.20
CA GLU A 43 11.77 9.22 -4.32
C GLU A 43 11.89 10.69 -3.87
N LEU A 44 11.27 11.02 -2.74
CA LEU A 44 11.22 12.39 -2.20
C LEU A 44 11.95 12.47 -0.86
N GLY A 45 13.01 11.66 -0.64
CA GLY A 45 13.80 11.57 0.60
C GLY A 45 14.44 12.86 1.13
N ARG A 46 13.97 14.02 0.67
CA ARG A 46 14.23 15.37 1.17
C ARG A 46 12.97 16.24 1.34
N LEU A 47 11.82 15.67 1.69
CA LEU A 47 10.80 16.46 2.41
C LEU A 47 11.27 16.63 3.87
N THR A 48 12.40 17.30 4.03
CA THR A 48 12.85 17.93 5.28
C THR A 48 12.22 19.30 5.38
#